data_AF-A0A1H0RJT7-F1
#
_entry.id   AF-A0A1H0RJT7-F1
#
_cell.length_a   1.000
_cell.length_b   1.000
_cell.length_c   1.000
_cell.angle_alpha   90.00
_cell.angle_beta   90.00
_cell.angle_gamma   90.00
#
_symmetry.space_group_name_H-M   'P 1'
#
loop_
_entity.id
_entity.type
_entity.pdbx_description
1 polymer ?
#
loop_
_entity_poly.entity_id
_entity_poly.type
_entity_poly.pdbx_seq_one_letter_code
_entity_poly.pdbx_strand_id
1 'polypeptide(L)'
;MAKIVLGKRPETFKRIVSVPLLDGSKGTIECVFRYRTRKEFGALVDGIRAEAEKTGAQATAEAATAEEGVSEKPWSLRDHFDKLVGTNAEYMLQILVGWNLDVDLSAESLQQLSDELPAASEAIVDAYRVAITEGRLGN
;
A
#
# COMPACT_ATOMS: atom_id res chain seq x y z
N MET A 1 -15.98 -6.20 -26.88
CA MET A 1 -14.71 -6.94 -26.71
C MET A 1 -13.57 -6.01 -27.07
N ALA A 2 -12.70 -5.66 -26.12
CA ALA A 2 -11.53 -4.84 -26.42
C ALA A 2 -10.44 -5.73 -27.04
N LYS A 3 -9.95 -5.33 -28.22
CA LYS A 3 -8.84 -6.02 -28.88
C LYS A 3 -7.58 -5.73 -28.05
N ILE A 4 -6.88 -6.76 -27.58
CA ILE A 4 -5.58 -6.59 -26.90
C ILE A 4 -4.60 -6.07 -27.95
N VAL A 5 -4.18 -4.81 -27.80
CA VAL A 5 -3.16 -4.19 -28.66
C VAL A 5 -1.86 -4.15 -27.86
N LEU A 6 -0.91 -5.03 -28.22
CA LEU A 6 0.44 -5.01 -27.68
C LEU A 6 1.09 -3.66 -28.07
N GLY A 7 1.47 -2.85 -27.07
CA GLY A 7 2.05 -1.52 -27.26
C GLY A 7 1.14 -0.33 -26.92
N LYS A 8 -0.19 -0.53 -26.80
CA LYS A 8 -1.11 0.48 -26.23
C LYS A 8 -1.47 0.09 -24.80
N ARG A 9 -0.55 0.34 -23.88
CA ARG A 9 -0.82 0.22 -22.44
C ARG A 9 -1.59 1.46 -21.97
N PRO A 10 -2.75 1.32 -21.31
CA PRO A 10 -3.36 2.45 -20.62
C PRO A 10 -2.40 2.91 -19.51
N GLU A 11 -2.25 4.22 -19.30
CA GLU A 11 -1.37 4.75 -18.25
C GLU A 11 -1.98 4.55 -16.84
N THR A 12 -3.30 4.52 -16.78
CA THR A 12 -4.08 4.33 -15.55
C THR A 12 -5.30 3.45 -15.79
N PHE A 13 -5.77 2.75 -14.77
CA PHE A 13 -7.02 2.00 -14.80
C PHE A 13 -7.84 2.28 -13.54
N LYS A 14 -9.16 2.25 -13.66
CA LYS A 14 -10.08 2.45 -12.55
C LYS A 14 -10.50 1.12 -11.94
N ARG A 15 -10.68 1.08 -10.63
CA ARG A 15 -11.15 -0.09 -9.91
C ARG A 15 -11.99 0.32 -8.71
N ILE A 16 -13.13 -0.34 -8.54
CA ILE A 16 -13.97 -0.18 -7.36
C ILE A 16 -13.46 -1.17 -6.31
N VAL A 17 -12.99 -0.64 -5.18
CA VAL A 17 -12.54 -1.41 -4.03
C VAL A 17 -13.67 -1.42 -3.01
N SER A 18 -14.16 -2.61 -2.66
CA SER A 18 -15.18 -2.78 -1.63
C SER A 18 -14.50 -3.14 -0.32
N VAL A 19 -14.78 -2.38 0.73
CA VAL A 19 -14.21 -2.53 2.07
C VAL A 19 -15.35 -2.81 3.05
N PRO A 20 -15.28 -3.89 3.83
CA PRO A 20 -16.19 -4.06 4.96
C PRO A 20 -15.81 -3.08 6.08
N LEU A 21 -16.75 -2.21 6.46
CA LEU A 21 -16.60 -1.30 7.60
C LEU A 21 -16.90 -2.05 8.90
N LEU A 22 -16.32 -1.57 10.00
CA LEU A 22 -16.54 -2.13 11.34
C LEU A 22 -18.01 -2.03 11.81
N ASP A 23 -18.79 -1.14 11.20
CA ASP A 23 -20.23 -0.99 11.38
C ASP A 23 -21.06 -2.05 10.61
N GLY A 24 -20.40 -2.98 9.90
CA GLY A 24 -21.05 -4.02 9.10
C GLY A 24 -21.56 -3.54 7.74
N SER A 25 -21.48 -2.25 7.45
CA SER A 25 -21.72 -1.66 6.14
C SER A 25 -20.53 -1.90 5.19
N LYS A 26 -20.78 -1.86 3.87
CA LYS A 26 -19.72 -1.96 2.85
C LYS A 26 -19.44 -0.58 2.29
N GLY A 27 -18.25 -0.04 2.53
CA GLY A 27 -17.76 1.15 1.85
C GLY A 27 -17.20 0.77 0.47
N THR A 28 -17.53 1.52 -0.56
CA THR A 28 -16.93 1.34 -1.90
C THR A 28 -16.14 2.58 -2.28
N ILE A 29 -14.88 2.38 -2.66
CA ILE A 29 -13.98 3.45 -3.08
C ILE A 29 -13.61 3.20 -4.54
N GLU A 30 -13.95 4.13 -5.44
CA GLU A 30 -13.41 4.10 -6.80
C GLU A 30 -11.97 4.64 -6.76
N CYS A 31 -11.00 3.76 -6.99
CA CYS A 31 -9.59 4.07 -7.03
C CYS A 31 -9.11 4.11 -8.48
N VAL A 32 -8.29 5.12 -8.82
CA VAL A 32 -7.58 5.23 -10.08
C VAL A 32 -6.14 4.79 -9.84
N PHE A 33 -5.78 3.63 -10.38
CA PHE A 33 -4.46 3.05 -10.23
C PHE A 33 -3.56 3.34 -11.43
N ARG A 34 -2.27 3.49 -11.17
CA ARG A 34 -1.22 3.56 -12.20
C ARG A 34 -1.01 2.17 -12.80
N TYR A 35 -1.11 2.05 -14.12
CA TYR A 35 -0.82 0.78 -14.78
C TYR A 35 0.69 0.51 -14.75
N ARG A 36 1.07 -0.67 -14.23
CA ARG A 36 2.44 -1.19 -14.31
C ARG A 36 2.44 -2.57 -14.95
N THR A 37 3.48 -2.87 -15.69
CA THR A 37 3.74 -4.23 -16.19
C THR A 37 4.18 -5.14 -15.05
N ARG A 38 4.07 -6.46 -15.25
CA ARG A 38 4.53 -7.45 -14.25
C ARG A 38 6.01 -7.27 -13.86
N LYS A 39 6.84 -6.78 -14.78
CA LYS A 39 8.26 -6.47 -14.52
C LYS A 39 8.41 -5.21 -13.65
N GLU A 40 7.69 -4.15 -13.97
CA GLU A 40 7.68 -2.90 -13.19
C GLU A 40 7.07 -3.10 -11.79
N PHE A 41 6.08 -3.99 -11.66
CA PHE A 41 5.54 -4.41 -10.37
C PHE A 41 6.54 -5.24 -9.57
N GLY A 42 7.25 -6.18 -10.20
CA GLY A 42 8.34 -6.92 -9.56
C GLY A 42 9.42 -5.99 -9.01
N ALA A 43 9.87 -5.02 -9.80
CA ALA A 43 10.85 -4.02 -9.35
C ALA A 43 10.34 -3.15 -8.18
N LEU A 44 9.05 -2.83 -8.14
CA LEU A 44 8.43 -2.14 -7.01
C LEU A 44 8.48 -3.00 -5.73
N VAL A 45 8.08 -4.27 -5.83
CA VAL A 45 8.08 -5.20 -4.70
C VAL A 45 9.50 -5.47 -4.20
N ASP A 46 10.46 -5.66 -5.11
CA ASP A 46 11.87 -5.83 -4.75
C ASP A 46 12.42 -4.58 -4.06
N GLY A 47 12.06 -3.39 -4.53
CA GLY A 47 12.42 -2.12 -3.89
C GLY A 47 11.88 -2.01 -2.47
N ILE A 48 10.60 -2.33 -2.27
CA ILE A 48 9.96 -2.28 -0.95
C ILE A 48 10.55 -3.34 -0.01
N ARG A 49 10.82 -4.55 -0.52
CA ARG A 49 11.48 -5.59 0.26
C ARG A 49 12.89 -5.17 0.67
N ALA A 50 13.65 -4.55 -0.22
CA ALA A 50 14.99 -4.05 0.11
C ALA A 50 14.94 -2.91 1.14
N GLU A 51 13.94 -2.03 1.07
CA GLU A 51 13.70 -0.97 2.07
C GLU A 51 13.26 -1.56 3.42
N ALA A 52 12.39 -2.58 3.42
CA ALA A 52 11.98 -3.31 4.61
C ALA A 52 13.12 -4.12 5.23
N GLU A 53 13.98 -4.75 4.42
CA GLU A 53 15.19 -5.42 4.88
C GLU A 53 16.21 -4.44 5.44
N LYS A 54 16.39 -3.25 4.85
CA LYS A 54 17.22 -2.19 5.45
C LYS A 54 16.64 -1.70 6.78
N THR A 55 15.34 -1.51 6.87
CA THR A 55 14.68 -1.03 8.09
C THR A 55 14.70 -2.11 9.19
N GLY A 56 14.53 -3.38 8.83
CA GLY A 56 14.64 -4.53 9.74
C GLY A 56 16.09 -4.83 10.14
N ALA A 57 17.04 -4.66 9.22
CA ALA A 57 18.48 -4.75 9.49
C ALA A 57 18.98 -3.58 10.34
N GLN A 58 18.42 -2.37 10.18
CA GLN A 58 18.69 -1.23 11.07
C GLN A 58 18.08 -1.48 12.46
N ALA A 59 16.84 -1.98 12.55
CA ALA A 59 16.24 -2.32 13.84
C ALA A 59 17.02 -3.43 14.59
N THR A 60 17.60 -4.40 13.86
CA THR A 60 18.45 -5.44 14.45
C THR A 60 19.89 -4.98 14.71
N ALA A 61 20.45 -4.09 13.88
CA ALA A 61 21.76 -3.49 14.11
C ALA A 61 21.74 -2.47 15.26
N GLU A 62 20.70 -1.64 15.37
CA GLU A 62 20.47 -0.73 16.50
C GLU A 62 20.27 -1.51 17.81
N ALA A 63 19.56 -2.65 17.76
CA ALA A 63 19.46 -3.58 18.89
C ALA A 63 20.81 -4.25 19.24
N ALA A 64 21.65 -4.55 18.25
CA ALA A 64 22.98 -5.16 18.46
C ALA A 64 24.06 -4.15 18.91
N THR A 65 23.94 -2.86 18.55
CA THR A 65 24.84 -1.80 19.05
C THR A 65 24.45 -1.27 20.44
N ALA A 66 23.27 -1.65 20.94
CA ALA A 66 22.76 -1.25 22.25
C ALA A 66 23.15 -2.21 23.40
N GLU A 67 24.17 -3.07 23.22
CA GLU A 67 24.64 -3.96 24.29
C GLU A 67 25.62 -3.31 25.29
N GLU A 68 25.96 -2.03 25.14
CA GLU A 68 26.77 -1.31 26.14
C GLU A 68 26.13 0.04 26.52
N GLY A 69 24.89 0.01 27.03
CA GLY A 69 24.35 1.10 27.85
C GLY A 69 22.97 1.63 27.44
N VAL A 70 21.98 1.32 28.27
CA VAL A 70 20.75 2.08 28.52
C VAL A 70 19.87 2.39 27.30
N SER A 71 18.92 1.48 27.07
CA SER A 71 17.47 1.75 27.04
C SER A 71 16.84 0.75 26.08
N GLU A 72 16.38 -0.38 26.61
CA GLU A 72 15.39 -1.19 25.92
C GLU A 72 14.19 -0.27 25.67
N LYS A 73 14.05 0.29 24.46
CA LYS A 73 12.74 0.76 24.03
C LYS A 73 11.91 -0.51 23.98
N PRO A 74 10.96 -0.73 24.90
CA PRO A 74 10.13 -1.92 24.85
C PRO A 74 9.48 -1.93 23.48
N TRP A 75 9.48 -3.09 22.84
CA TRP A 75 8.72 -3.28 21.60
C TRP A 75 7.32 -2.71 21.83
N SER A 76 7.07 -1.61 21.13
CA SER A 76 5.86 -0.82 21.27
C SER A 76 5.02 -1.12 20.05
N LEU A 77 3.85 -1.72 20.27
CA LEU A 77 2.87 -1.93 19.21
C LEU A 77 2.55 -0.62 18.48
N ARG A 78 2.58 0.50 19.21
CA ARG A 78 2.34 1.84 18.67
C ARG A 78 3.39 2.25 17.65
N ASP A 79 4.68 2.18 17.99
CA ASP A 79 5.77 2.51 17.05
C ASP A 79 5.78 1.58 15.83
N HIS A 80 5.37 0.32 16.02
CA HIS A 80 5.25 -0.64 14.92
C HIS A 80 4.11 -0.27 13.96
N PHE A 81 2.95 0.14 14.50
CA PHE A 81 1.82 0.59 13.67
C PHE A 81 2.08 1.93 13.00
N ASP A 82 2.74 2.89 13.67
CA ASP A 82 3.11 4.18 13.05
C ASP A 82 4.02 3.97 11.81
N LYS A 83 5.00 3.06 11.91
CA LYS A 83 5.86 2.69 10.77
C LYS A 83 5.08 1.99 9.65
N LEU A 84 4.15 1.11 10.00
CA LEU A 84 3.30 0.41 9.03
C LEU A 84 2.39 1.39 8.29
N VAL A 85 1.77 2.34 8.99
CA VAL A 85 0.93 3.40 8.42
C VAL A 85 1.73 4.24 7.43
N GLY A 86 2.94 4.67 7.79
CA GLY A 86 3.83 5.40 6.89
C GLY A 86 4.18 4.60 5.63
N THR A 87 4.65 3.37 5.81
CA THR A 87 5.07 2.50 4.69
C THR A 87 3.89 2.19 3.74
N ASN A 88 2.70 1.94 4.29
CA ASN A 88 1.49 1.70 3.50
C ASN A 88 1.06 2.96 2.73
N ALA A 89 1.11 4.13 3.37
CA ALA A 89 0.77 5.39 2.72
C ALA A 89 1.72 5.71 1.56
N GLU A 90 3.04 5.53 1.76
CA GLU A 90 4.04 5.72 0.70
C GLU A 90 3.82 4.75 -0.46
N TYR A 91 3.52 3.48 -0.15
CA TYR A 91 3.20 2.48 -1.16
C TYR A 91 1.93 2.85 -1.94
N MET A 92 0.87 3.25 -1.24
CA MET A 92 -0.38 3.69 -1.83
C MET A 92 -0.19 4.91 -2.74
N LEU A 93 0.65 5.88 -2.35
CA LEU A 93 0.99 7.05 -3.15
C LEU A 93 1.69 6.68 -4.47
N GLN A 94 2.46 5.59 -4.47
CA GLN A 94 3.14 5.11 -5.69
C GLN A 94 2.21 4.37 -6.67
N ILE A 95 1.10 3.82 -6.19
CA ILE A 95 0.18 3.00 -6.99
C ILE A 95 -1.11 3.75 -7.36
N LEU A 96 -1.56 4.69 -6.53
CA LEU A 96 -2.75 5.52 -6.77
C LEU A 96 -2.38 6.79 -7.54
N VAL A 97 -3.27 7.17 -8.46
CA VAL A 97 -3.22 8.43 -9.19
C VAL A 97 -4.42 9.32 -8.81
N GLY A 98 -5.47 8.72 -8.26
CA GLY A 98 -6.63 9.43 -7.72
C GLY A 98 -7.62 8.44 -7.11
N TRP A 99 -8.65 9.00 -6.50
CA TRP A 99 -9.78 8.26 -5.92
C TRP A 99 -11.04 9.13 -5.96
N ASN A 100 -12.20 8.53 -5.67
CA ASN A 100 -13.48 9.24 -5.56
C ASN A 100 -13.86 9.55 -4.10
N LEU A 101 -12.89 10.01 -3.31
CA LEU A 101 -13.14 10.54 -1.97
C LEU A 101 -13.20 12.07 -2.02
N ASP A 102 -13.86 12.67 -1.03
CA ASP A 102 -14.00 14.13 -0.88
C ASP A 102 -12.70 14.81 -0.44
N VAL A 103 -11.63 14.04 -0.27
CA VAL A 103 -10.29 14.48 0.13
C VAL A 103 -9.31 14.29 -1.02
N ASP A 104 -8.35 15.22 -1.16
CA ASP A 104 -7.29 15.09 -2.15
C ASP A 104 -6.38 13.88 -1.85
N LEU A 105 -5.87 13.25 -2.92
CA LEU A 105 -4.92 12.15 -2.77
C LEU A 105 -3.56 12.72 -2.33
N SER A 106 -3.28 12.61 -1.03
CA SER A 106 -2.03 13.05 -0.41
C SER A 106 -1.51 12.01 0.57
N ALA A 107 -0.24 12.15 0.97
CA ALA A 107 0.34 11.29 2.00
C ALA A 107 -0.45 11.38 3.32
N GLU A 108 -0.94 12.57 3.68
CA GLU A 108 -1.73 12.80 4.89
C GLU A 108 -3.08 12.08 4.82
N SER A 109 -3.79 12.18 3.69
CA SER A 109 -5.09 11.51 3.52
C SER A 109 -4.96 9.98 3.48
N LEU A 110 -3.85 9.45 2.96
CA LEU A 110 -3.55 8.02 2.97
C LEU A 110 -3.14 7.51 4.35
N GLN A 111 -2.42 8.31 5.13
CA GLN A 111 -2.14 8.02 6.54
C GLN A 111 -3.43 8.01 7.35
N GLN A 112 -4.30 9.01 7.16
CA GLN A 112 -5.61 9.05 7.80
C GLN A 112 -6.47 7.84 7.42
N LEU A 113 -6.50 7.44 6.14
CA LEU A 113 -7.19 6.21 5.72
C LEU A 113 -6.60 4.97 6.41
N SER A 114 -5.28 4.90 6.55
CA SER A 114 -4.61 3.75 7.18
C SER A 114 -4.85 3.66 8.69
N ASP A 115 -4.99 4.81 9.36
CA ASP A 115 -5.27 4.91 10.80
C ASP A 115 -6.75 4.67 11.11
N GLU A 116 -7.66 5.36 10.40
CA GLU A 116 -9.10 5.27 10.65
C GLU A 116 -9.72 3.98 10.08
N LEU A 117 -9.25 3.53 8.91
CA LEU A 117 -9.80 2.40 8.16
C LEU A 117 -8.69 1.46 7.66
N PRO A 118 -8.01 0.72 8.56
CA PRO A 118 -6.91 -0.17 8.19
C PRO A 118 -7.31 -1.21 7.14
N ALA A 119 -8.54 -1.72 7.20
CA ALA A 119 -9.09 -2.65 6.22
C ALA A 119 -9.24 -2.04 4.81
N ALA A 120 -9.46 -0.72 4.71
CA ALA A 120 -9.57 -0.04 3.42
C ALA A 120 -8.21 0.04 2.74
N SER A 121 -7.18 0.38 3.50
CA SER A 121 -5.81 0.45 3.01
C SER A 121 -5.31 -0.89 2.50
N GLU A 122 -5.56 -1.98 3.24
CA GLU A 122 -5.23 -3.33 2.78
C GLU A 122 -6.00 -3.73 1.50
N ALA A 123 -7.31 -3.45 1.45
CA ALA A 123 -8.14 -3.77 0.31
C ALA A 123 -7.71 -3.04 -0.97
N ILE A 124 -7.27 -1.79 -0.87
CA ILE A 124 -6.74 -1.01 -2.01
C ILE A 124 -5.46 -1.64 -2.55
N VAL A 125 -4.54 -1.99 -1.65
CA VAL A 125 -3.26 -2.63 -1.99
C VAL A 125 -3.48 -3.99 -2.65
N ASP A 126 -4.36 -4.83 -2.09
CA ASP A 126 -4.65 -6.14 -2.67
C ASP A 126 -5.40 -6.01 -4.01
N ALA A 127 -6.37 -5.10 -4.12
CA ALA A 127 -7.07 -4.84 -5.38
C ALA A 127 -6.12 -4.43 -6.51
N TYR A 128 -5.13 -3.59 -6.20
CA TYR A 128 -4.08 -3.23 -7.15
C TYR A 128 -3.22 -4.44 -7.54
N ARG A 129 -2.77 -5.22 -6.54
CA ARG A 129 -1.94 -6.40 -6.76
C ARG A 129 -2.64 -7.40 -7.68
N VAL A 130 -3.88 -7.78 -7.35
CA VAL A 130 -4.71 -8.69 -8.15
C VAL A 130 -4.96 -8.14 -9.56
N ALA A 131 -5.22 -6.84 -9.70
CA ALA A 131 -5.44 -6.23 -11.01
C ALA A 131 -4.22 -6.34 -11.93
N ILE A 132 -3.00 -6.19 -11.39
CA ILE A 132 -1.76 -6.26 -12.19
C ILE A 132 -1.26 -7.70 -12.38
N THR A 133 -1.41 -8.58 -11.39
CA THR A 133 -0.85 -9.94 -11.45
C THR A 133 -1.79 -10.94 -12.12
N GLU A 134 -3.09 -10.83 -11.87
CA GLU A 134 -4.09 -11.79 -12.35
C GLU A 134 -4.92 -11.22 -13.51
N GLY A 135 -4.88 -9.90 -13.74
CA GLY A 135 -5.70 -9.25 -14.76
C GLY A 135 -7.21 -9.43 -14.51
N ARG A 136 -7.60 -9.88 -13.30
CA ARG A 136 -8.96 -10.29 -13.00
C ARG A 136 -9.80 -9.04 -12.74
N LEU A 137 -10.76 -8.80 -13.63
CA LEU A 137 -11.77 -7.75 -13.51
C LEU A 137 -12.85 -8.08 -12.46
N GLY A 138 -12.52 -8.82 -11.39
CA GLY A 138 -13.47 -9.13 -10.29
C GLY A 138 -14.44 -10.25 -10.68
N ASN A 139 -14.85 -11.04 -9.69
CA ASN A 139 -15.98 -11.96 -9.83
C ASN A 139 -17.27 -11.20 -9.53
#